data_AF-A0A7W4NR24-F1
#
_entry.id   AF-A0A7W4NR24-F1
#
_cell.length_a   1.000
_cell.length_b   1.000
_cell.length_c   1.000
_cell.angle_alpha   90.00
_cell.angle_beta   90.00
_cell.angle_gamma   90.00
#
_symmetry.space_group_name_H-M   'P 1'
#
loop_
_entity.id
_entity.type
_entity.pdbx_description
1 polymer ?
#
loop_
_entity_poly.entity_id
_entity_poly.type
_entity_poly.pdbx_seq_one_letter_code
_entity_poly.pdbx_strand_id
1 'polypeptide(L)'
;MSDKLDPKELKILADILALVLEDHPGQSANALDAIRNRARRNGTTGGALKNLFTALAPNPPARPPPRPRASRAASGAAAEEMQAARTRILQLTESINRLDLDLRSARARNEELRSQLYLTQQARAETQAALSVMRARPAQRRRSVVALAFAVGALVGAIGMGMVRAMDVPAVPFRTTALN
;
A
#
# COMPACT_ATOMS: atom_id res chain seq x y z
N MET A 1 -59.30 -7.55 32.49
CA MET A 1 -60.30 -8.13 31.57
C MET A 1 -59.56 -9.08 30.65
N SER A 2 -59.73 -10.39 30.87
CA SER A 2 -59.22 -11.53 30.07
C SER A 2 -57.84 -11.30 29.43
N ASP A 3 -56.80 -11.72 30.14
CA ASP A 3 -55.45 -12.05 29.64
C ASP A 3 -55.53 -13.22 28.63
N LYS A 4 -56.35 -13.06 27.60
CA LYS A 4 -56.39 -13.96 26.46
C LYS A 4 -55.22 -13.53 25.59
N LEU A 5 -54.10 -14.23 25.76
CA LEU A 5 -52.99 -14.24 24.82
C LEU A 5 -53.57 -14.20 23.40
N ASP A 6 -53.08 -13.28 22.56
CA ASP A 6 -53.58 -13.16 21.19
C ASP A 6 -53.36 -14.52 20.49
N PRO A 7 -54.42 -15.15 19.94
CA PRO A 7 -54.28 -16.43 19.24
C PRO A 7 -53.23 -16.37 18.11
N LYS A 8 -52.96 -15.19 17.54
CA LYS A 8 -51.88 -14.98 16.57
C LYS A 8 -50.50 -15.12 17.21
N GLU A 9 -50.29 -14.56 18.39
CA GLU A 9 -49.03 -14.60 19.11
C GLU A 9 -48.72 -16.01 19.64
N LEU A 10 -49.76 -16.70 20.13
CA LEU A 10 -49.65 -18.09 20.57
C LEU A 10 -49.31 -19.03 19.39
N LYS A 11 -49.92 -18.80 18.22
CA LYS A 11 -49.57 -19.51 16.99
C LYS A 11 -48.13 -19.26 16.55
N ILE A 12 -47.68 -18.00 16.59
CA ILE A 12 -46.28 -17.65 16.27
C ILE A 12 -45.31 -18.36 17.23
N LEU A 13 -45.65 -18.42 18.53
CA LEU A 13 -44.86 -19.10 19.53
C LEU A 13 -44.80 -20.62 19.30
N ALA A 14 -45.95 -21.24 19.02
CA ALA A 14 -46.03 -22.67 18.72
C ALA A 14 -45.20 -23.04 17.48
N ASP A 15 -45.28 -22.24 16.41
CA ASP A 15 -44.49 -22.45 15.19
C ASP A 15 -42.98 -22.28 15.44
N ILE A 16 -42.58 -21.33 16.31
CA ILE A 16 -41.17 -21.12 16.68
C ILE A 16 -40.66 -22.29 17.53
N LEU A 17 -41.44 -22.77 18.50
CA LEU A 17 -41.06 -23.92 19.32
C LEU A 17 -41.01 -25.22 18.52
N ALA A 18 -41.94 -25.44 17.59
CA ALA A 18 -41.91 -26.58 16.67
C ALA A 18 -40.61 -26.59 15.84
N LEU A 19 -40.22 -25.44 15.29
CA LEU A 19 -38.97 -25.31 14.54
C LEU A 19 -37.73 -25.64 15.39
N VAL A 20 -37.73 -25.24 16.67
CA VAL A 20 -36.62 -25.52 17.60
C VAL A 20 -36.58 -26.98 18.05
N LEU A 21 -37.74 -27.65 18.15
CA LEU A 21 -37.86 -29.04 18.55
C LEU A 21 -37.60 -30.03 17.40
N GLU A 22 -37.91 -29.64 16.16
CA GLU A 22 -37.70 -30.47 14.98
C GLU A 22 -36.22 -30.51 14.52
N ASP A 23 -35.44 -29.47 14.79
CA ASP A 23 -34.03 -29.40 14.37
C ASP A 23 -33.08 -30.18 15.30
N HIS A 24 -32.28 -31.07 14.70
CA HIS A 24 -31.27 -31.89 15.39
C HIS A 24 -30.12 -31.05 15.99
N PRO A 25 -29.50 -31.51 17.11
CA PRO A 25 -28.41 -30.79 17.77
C PRO A 25 -27.23 -30.59 16.81
N GLY A 26 -27.05 -29.36 16.33
CA GLY A 26 -26.05 -28.99 15.33
C GLY A 26 -26.53 -27.96 14.28
N GLN A 27 -27.85 -27.78 14.11
CA GLN A 27 -28.45 -26.84 13.13
C GLN A 27 -29.03 -25.56 13.75
N SER A 28 -28.73 -25.30 15.02
CA SER A 28 -29.30 -24.18 15.80
C SER A 28 -29.11 -22.80 15.16
N ALA A 29 -28.05 -22.58 14.38
CA ALA A 29 -27.84 -21.32 13.66
C ALA A 29 -28.92 -21.06 12.58
N ASN A 30 -29.30 -22.09 11.82
CA ASN A 30 -30.32 -21.97 10.77
C ASN A 30 -31.72 -21.79 11.36
N ALA A 31 -32.02 -22.52 12.44
CA ALA A 31 -33.25 -22.35 13.21
C ALA A 31 -33.40 -20.91 13.73
N LEU A 32 -32.33 -20.36 14.32
CA LEU A 32 -32.32 -18.99 14.85
C LEU A 32 -32.53 -17.93 13.76
N ASP A 33 -31.94 -18.11 12.58
CA ASP A 33 -32.14 -17.20 11.45
C ASP A 33 -33.57 -17.27 10.89
N ALA A 34 -34.15 -18.47 10.82
CA ALA A 34 -35.54 -18.66 10.43
C ALA A 34 -36.52 -18.01 11.44
N ILE A 35 -36.23 -18.14 12.75
CA ILE A 35 -36.98 -17.47 13.83
C ILE A 35 -36.86 -15.95 13.70
N ARG A 36 -35.64 -15.43 13.49
CA ARG A 36 -35.40 -14.00 13.31
C ARG A 36 -36.17 -13.44 12.11
N ASN A 37 -36.17 -14.16 10.98
CA ASN A 37 -36.88 -13.77 9.77
C ASN A 37 -38.41 -13.80 9.93
N ARG A 38 -38.94 -14.75 10.70
CA ARG A 38 -40.37 -14.85 11.00
C ARG A 38 -40.83 -13.78 11.99
N ALA A 39 -40.04 -13.50 13.03
CA ALA A 39 -40.28 -12.41 13.96
C ALA A 39 -40.26 -11.03 13.26
N ARG A 40 -39.30 -10.81 12.35
CA ARG A 40 -39.26 -9.60 11.51
C ARG A 40 -40.51 -9.44 10.64
N ARG A 41 -40.97 -10.51 9.98
CA ARG A 41 -42.18 -10.49 9.13
C ARG A 41 -43.44 -10.14 9.91
N ASN A 42 -43.52 -10.55 11.18
CA ASN A 42 -44.67 -10.31 12.05
C ASN A 42 -44.50 -9.10 12.99
N GLY A 43 -43.46 -8.27 12.79
CA GLY A 43 -43.21 -7.08 13.62
C GLY A 43 -42.94 -7.39 15.10
N THR A 44 -42.62 -8.64 15.43
CA THR A 44 -42.49 -9.12 16.81
C THR A 44 -41.06 -8.90 17.27
N THR A 45 -40.87 -8.17 18.38
CA THR A 45 -39.55 -7.92 18.95
C THR A 45 -39.17 -9.01 19.96
N GLY A 46 -37.87 -9.20 20.21
CA GLY A 46 -37.41 -10.18 21.20
C GLY A 46 -37.96 -9.92 22.62
N GLY A 47 -38.25 -8.66 22.95
CA GLY A 47 -38.91 -8.29 24.20
C GLY A 47 -40.38 -8.72 24.27
N ALA A 48 -41.11 -8.65 23.16
CA ALA A 48 -42.48 -9.15 23.08
C ALA A 48 -42.53 -10.67 23.26
N LEU A 49 -41.66 -11.42 22.57
CA LEU A 49 -41.51 -12.87 22.75
C LEU A 49 -41.22 -13.24 24.20
N LYS A 50 -40.26 -12.57 24.85
CA LYS A 50 -39.94 -12.79 26.26
C LYS A 50 -41.16 -12.58 27.17
N ASN A 51 -41.94 -11.52 26.94
CA ASN A 51 -43.14 -11.24 27.71
C ASN A 51 -44.21 -12.32 27.51
N LEU A 52 -44.34 -12.88 26.31
CA LEU A 52 -45.26 -13.98 26.02
C LEU A 52 -44.85 -15.27 26.75
N PHE A 53 -43.56 -15.63 26.71
CA PHE A 53 -43.04 -16.77 27.49
C PHE A 53 -43.24 -16.57 29.00
N THR A 54 -43.05 -15.35 29.49
CA THR A 54 -43.23 -15.03 30.91
C THR A 54 -44.70 -15.09 31.34
N ALA A 55 -45.62 -14.70 30.46
CA ALA A 55 -47.06 -14.77 30.68
C ALA A 55 -47.63 -16.21 30.63
N LEU A 56 -46.97 -17.11 29.88
CA LEU A 56 -47.37 -18.52 29.77
C LEU A 56 -46.80 -19.41 30.89
N ALA A 57 -45.89 -18.89 31.72
CA ALA A 57 -45.31 -19.65 32.82
C ALA A 57 -46.35 -19.96 33.92
N PRO A 58 -46.32 -21.14 34.58
CA PRO A 58 -47.28 -21.55 35.61
C PRO A 58 -47.38 -20.60 36.82
N ASN A 59 -46.36 -19.77 37.03
CA ASN A 59 -46.33 -18.71 38.03
C ASN A 59 -45.63 -17.47 37.42
N PRO A 60 -46.38 -16.57 36.77
CA PRO A 60 -45.78 -15.38 36.20
C PRO A 60 -45.24 -14.47 37.33
N PRO A 61 -43.99 -13.98 37.25
CA PRO A 61 -43.48 -13.01 38.21
C PRO A 61 -44.38 -11.77 38.22
N ALA A 62 -44.68 -11.24 39.41
CA ALA A 62 -45.54 -10.08 39.58
C ALA A 62 -45.09 -8.95 38.65
N ARG A 63 -45.99 -8.50 37.76
CA ARG A 63 -45.71 -7.47 36.77
C ARG A 63 -45.26 -6.20 37.51
N PRO A 64 -44.04 -5.70 37.29
CA PRO A 64 -43.59 -4.50 37.97
C PRO A 64 -44.53 -3.35 37.60
N PRO A 65 -44.91 -2.48 38.57
CA PRO A 65 -45.80 -1.36 38.31
C PRO A 65 -45.22 -0.48 37.18
N PRO A 66 -46.08 0.11 36.32
CA PRO A 66 -45.62 0.97 35.24
C PRO A 66 -44.79 2.10 35.84
N ARG A 67 -43.49 2.10 35.51
CA ARG A 67 -42.56 3.13 36.00
C ARG A 67 -43.09 4.49 35.54
N PRO A 68 -43.14 5.51 36.43
CA PRO A 68 -43.54 6.85 36.05
C PRO A 68 -42.64 7.29 34.88
N ARG A 69 -43.27 7.75 33.79
CA ARG A 69 -42.56 8.28 32.63
C ARG A 69 -41.62 9.36 33.13
N ALA A 70 -40.32 9.17 32.90
CA ALA A 70 -39.30 10.15 33.24
C ALA A 70 -39.74 11.53 32.73
N SER A 71 -39.56 12.54 33.57
CA SER A 71 -39.95 13.92 33.28
C SER A 71 -39.39 14.36 31.93
N ARG A 72 -40.12 15.21 31.19
CA ARG A 72 -39.72 15.69 29.85
C ARG A 72 -38.30 16.30 29.80
N ALA A 73 -37.75 16.70 30.95
CA ALA A 73 -36.36 17.13 31.10
C ALA A 73 -35.33 16.00 30.88
N ALA A 74 -35.60 14.79 31.38
CA ALA A 74 -34.73 13.63 31.15
C ALA A 74 -34.77 13.13 29.69
N SER A 75 -35.92 13.26 29.02
CA SER A 75 -36.01 13.00 27.58
C SER A 75 -35.32 14.06 26.72
N GLY A 76 -35.23 15.31 27.20
CA GLY A 76 -34.48 16.38 26.55
C GLY A 76 -32.97 16.12 26.58
N ALA A 77 -32.42 15.81 27.76
CA ALA A 77 -31.00 15.49 27.92
C ALA A 77 -30.58 14.26 27.09
N ALA A 78 -31.40 13.19 27.07
CA ALA A 78 -31.13 12.02 26.23
C ALA A 78 -31.22 12.32 24.72
N ALA A 79 -32.08 13.25 24.31
CA ALA A 79 -32.17 13.70 22.92
C ALA A 79 -30.96 14.56 22.51
N GLU A 80 -30.48 15.43 23.40
CA GLU A 80 -29.25 16.21 23.20
C GLU A 80 -28.01 15.30 23.10
N GLU A 81 -27.90 14.29 23.96
CA GLU A 81 -26.81 13.30 23.90
C GLU A 81 -26.86 12.48 22.60
N MET A 82 -28.05 12.08 22.15
CA MET A 82 -28.25 11.41 20.86
C MET A 82 -27.86 12.32 19.68
N GLN A 83 -28.18 13.61 19.74
CA GLN A 83 -27.76 14.59 18.72
C GLN A 83 -26.25 14.77 18.71
N ALA A 84 -25.62 14.88 19.89
CA ALA A 84 -24.17 14.96 20.02
C ALA A 84 -23.46 13.69 19.52
N ALA A 85 -24.04 12.51 19.76
CA ALA A 85 -23.52 11.27 19.21
C ALA A 85 -23.59 11.25 17.68
N ARG A 86 -24.70 11.74 17.09
CA ARG A 86 -24.84 11.84 15.63
C ARG A 86 -23.84 12.82 15.03
N THR A 87 -23.62 13.99 15.64
CA THR A 87 -22.62 14.95 15.12
C THR A 87 -21.21 14.37 15.19
N ARG A 88 -20.86 13.65 16.26
CA ARG A 88 -19.59 12.91 16.35
C ARG A 88 -19.45 11.85 15.26
N ILE A 89 -20.50 11.07 14.99
CA ILE A 89 -20.49 10.07 13.91
C ILE A 89 -20.25 10.75 12.55
N LEU A 90 -20.90 11.88 12.28
CA LEU A 90 -20.69 12.63 11.04
C LEU A 90 -19.26 13.16 10.94
N GLN A 91 -18.71 13.71 12.03
CA GLN A 91 -17.32 14.18 12.08
C GLN A 91 -16.32 13.04 11.86
N LEU A 92 -16.55 11.87 12.46
CA LEU A 92 -15.72 10.68 12.25
C LEU A 92 -15.83 10.14 10.83
N THR A 93 -17.02 10.20 10.24
CA THR A 93 -17.21 9.77 8.84
C THR A 93 -16.47 10.71 7.88
N GLU A 94 -16.56 12.02 8.11
CA GLU A 94 -15.82 13.01 7.34
C GLU A 94 -14.31 12.85 7.50
N SER A 95 -13.82 12.58 8.71
CA SER A 95 -12.40 12.35 8.93
C SER A 95 -11.90 11.07 8.25
N ILE A 96 -12.69 9.99 8.23
CA ILE A 96 -12.37 8.76 7.50
C ILE A 96 -12.31 9.05 5.99
N ASN A 97 -13.28 9.77 5.44
CA ASN A 97 -13.30 10.11 4.01
C ASN A 97 -12.08 10.97 3.64
N ARG A 98 -11.74 11.96 4.48
CA ARG A 98 -10.56 12.80 4.29
C ARG A 98 -9.27 11.98 4.35
N LEU A 99 -9.14 11.08 5.33
CA LEU A 99 -7.99 10.19 5.45
C LEU A 99 -7.85 9.26 4.25
N ASP A 100 -8.96 8.73 3.72
CA ASP A 100 -8.94 7.89 2.51
C ASP A 100 -8.45 8.68 1.29
N LEU A 101 -8.92 9.92 1.11
CA LEU A 101 -8.43 10.82 0.05
C LEU A 101 -6.94 11.14 0.22
N ASP A 102 -6.50 11.46 1.43
CA ASP A 102 -5.09 11.73 1.73
C ASP A 102 -4.23 10.51 1.44
N LEU A 103 -4.69 9.31 1.81
CA LEU A 103 -3.99 8.05 1.59
C LEU A 103 -3.88 7.73 0.10
N ARG A 104 -4.94 7.93 -0.68
CA ARG A 104 -4.90 7.83 -2.16
C ARG A 104 -3.91 8.83 -2.75
N SER A 105 -3.92 10.07 -2.29
CA SER A 105 -3.00 11.11 -2.78
C SER A 105 -1.54 10.78 -2.46
N ALA A 106 -1.27 10.20 -1.28
CA ALA A 106 0.07 9.82 -0.85
C ALA A 106 0.59 8.60 -1.64
N ARG A 107 -0.29 7.66 -1.97
CA ARG A 107 0.02 6.52 -2.86
C ARG A 107 0.35 7.00 -4.28
N ALA A 108 -0.46 7.90 -4.85
CA ALA A 108 -0.19 8.48 -6.17
C ALA A 108 1.16 9.20 -6.22
N ARG A 109 1.49 10.00 -5.20
CA ARG A 109 2.81 10.66 -5.07
C ARG A 109 3.96 9.66 -4.94
N ASN A 110 3.75 8.54 -4.24
CA ASN A 110 4.76 7.48 -4.13
C ASN A 110 5.01 6.80 -5.49
N GLU A 111 3.95 6.51 -6.24
CA GLU A 111 4.07 5.94 -7.59
C GLU A 111 4.78 6.90 -8.54
N GLU A 112 4.45 8.19 -8.46
CA GLU A 112 5.14 9.23 -9.22
C GLU A 112 6.63 9.28 -8.88
N LEU A 113 7.01 9.36 -7.60
CA LEU A 113 8.41 9.37 -7.17
C LEU A 113 9.15 8.09 -7.59
N ARG A 114 8.50 6.92 -7.50
CA ARG A 114 9.06 5.66 -7.99
C ARG A 114 9.32 5.69 -9.49
N SER A 115 8.40 6.26 -10.27
CA SER A 115 8.58 6.41 -11.72
C SER A 115 9.74 7.36 -12.05
N GLN A 116 9.87 8.48 -11.33
CA GLN A 116 10.99 9.41 -11.48
C GLN A 116 12.33 8.75 -11.12
N LEU A 117 12.37 7.98 -10.03
CA LEU A 117 13.55 7.19 -9.65
C LEU A 117 13.91 6.17 -10.72
N TYR A 118 12.94 5.47 -11.30
CA TYR A 118 13.19 4.53 -12.38
C TYR A 118 13.78 5.21 -13.62
N LEU A 119 13.19 6.33 -14.06
CA LEU A 119 13.71 7.11 -15.19
C LEU A 119 15.13 7.63 -14.94
N THR A 120 15.42 8.11 -13.73
CA THR A 120 16.77 8.58 -13.37
C THR A 120 17.78 7.45 -13.27
N GLN A 121 17.38 6.28 -12.77
CA GLN A 121 18.23 5.08 -12.78
C GLN A 121 18.52 4.61 -14.20
N GLN A 122 17.52 4.61 -15.07
CA GLN A 122 17.68 4.27 -16.48
C GLN A 122 18.64 5.25 -17.17
N ALA A 123 18.45 6.55 -17.02
CA ALA A 123 19.35 7.56 -17.57
C ALA A 123 20.79 7.42 -17.05
N ARG A 124 20.96 7.01 -15.78
CA ARG A 124 22.29 6.69 -15.21
C ARG A 124 22.90 5.44 -15.84
N ALA A 125 22.12 4.40 -16.08
CA ALA A 125 22.61 3.19 -16.73
C ALA A 125 23.04 3.47 -18.19
N GLU A 126 22.25 4.26 -18.93
CA GLU A 126 22.56 4.67 -20.29
C GLU A 126 23.85 5.50 -20.37
N THR A 127 24.02 6.48 -19.46
CA THR A 127 25.25 7.28 -19.40
C THR A 127 26.47 6.45 -18.99
N GLN A 128 26.32 5.52 -18.04
CA GLN A 128 27.40 4.60 -17.67
C GLN A 128 27.77 3.65 -18.81
N ALA A 129 26.79 3.16 -19.58
CA ALA A 129 27.03 2.35 -20.78
C ALA A 129 27.74 3.16 -21.87
N ALA A 130 27.33 4.40 -22.11
CA ALA A 130 28.03 5.29 -23.05
C ALA A 130 29.49 5.53 -22.63
N LEU A 131 29.73 5.76 -21.34
CA LEU A 131 31.08 5.92 -20.80
C LEU A 131 31.89 4.63 -20.86
N SER A 132 31.30 3.46 -20.63
CA SER A 132 32.00 2.18 -20.73
C SER A 132 32.42 1.88 -22.17
N VAL A 133 31.57 2.18 -23.16
CA VAL A 133 31.91 2.09 -24.59
C VAL A 133 33.04 3.07 -24.94
N MET A 134 32.99 4.31 -24.44
CA MET A 134 34.08 5.27 -24.66
C MET A 134 35.39 4.85 -23.99
N ARG A 135 35.34 4.27 -22.78
CA ARG A 135 36.52 3.74 -22.07
C ARG A 135 37.05 2.44 -22.69
N ALA A 136 36.17 1.63 -23.27
CA ALA A 136 36.52 0.40 -23.97
C ALA A 136 37.21 0.66 -25.32
N ARG A 137 37.27 1.92 -25.81
CA ARG A 137 38.20 2.25 -26.90
C ARG A 137 39.62 1.92 -26.45
N PRO A 138 40.31 1.02 -27.16
CA PRO A 138 41.56 0.46 -26.66
C PRO A 138 42.58 1.58 -26.47
N ALA A 139 42.95 1.83 -25.22
CA ALA A 139 44.10 2.66 -24.86
C ALA A 139 45.38 2.14 -25.56
N GLN A 140 45.40 0.86 -25.89
CA GLN A 140 46.43 0.22 -26.70
C GLN A 140 46.57 0.84 -28.10
N ARG A 141 45.48 1.26 -28.75
CA ARG A 141 45.56 1.93 -30.06
C ARG A 141 46.19 3.31 -29.92
N ARG A 142 45.83 4.07 -28.88
CA ARG A 142 46.47 5.37 -28.57
C ARG A 142 47.95 5.20 -28.24
N ARG A 143 48.31 4.23 -27.40
CA ARG A 143 49.72 3.91 -27.07
C ARG A 143 50.50 3.47 -28.32
N SER A 144 49.91 2.66 -29.20
CA SER A 144 50.56 2.23 -30.44
C SER A 144 50.81 3.39 -31.41
N VAL A 145 49.89 4.35 -31.51
CA VAL A 145 50.07 5.54 -32.37
C VAL A 145 51.17 6.45 -31.82
N VAL A 146 51.22 6.65 -30.50
CA VAL A 146 52.30 7.43 -29.87
C VAL A 146 53.65 6.73 -30.04
N ALA A 147 53.71 5.41 -29.83
CA ALA A 147 54.93 4.63 -30.04
C ALA A 147 55.40 4.68 -31.50
N LEU A 148 54.48 4.59 -32.47
CA LEU A 148 54.79 4.71 -33.89
C LEU A 148 55.30 6.11 -34.24
N ALA A 149 54.65 7.16 -33.74
CA ALA A 149 55.10 8.54 -33.95
C ALA A 149 56.50 8.78 -33.37
N PHE A 150 56.79 8.22 -32.19
CA PHE A 150 58.12 8.30 -31.59
C PHE A 150 59.17 7.53 -32.40
N ALA A 151 58.85 6.33 -32.88
CA ALA A 151 59.74 5.55 -33.73
C ALA A 151 60.07 6.28 -35.05
N VAL A 152 59.05 6.86 -35.72
CA VAL A 152 59.25 7.65 -36.94
C VAL A 152 60.09 8.90 -36.66
N GLY A 153 59.79 9.62 -35.58
CA GLY A 153 60.57 10.81 -35.19
C GLY A 153 62.04 10.47 -34.88
N ALA A 154 62.29 9.36 -34.17
CA ALA A 154 63.65 8.89 -33.89
C ALA A 154 64.40 8.51 -35.17
N LEU A 155 63.72 7.91 -36.14
CA LEU A 155 64.31 7.49 -37.41
C LEU A 155 64.66 8.70 -38.29
N VAL A 156 63.77 9.68 -38.38
CA VAL A 156 64.05 10.97 -39.06
C VAL A 156 65.17 11.73 -38.36
N GLY A 157 65.17 11.76 -37.02
CA GLY A 157 66.23 12.39 -36.22
C GLY A 157 67.60 11.73 -36.43
N ALA A 158 67.66 10.41 -36.49
CA ALA A 158 68.90 9.67 -36.74
C ALA A 158 69.46 9.95 -38.15
N ILE A 159 68.59 10.01 -39.17
CA ILE A 159 68.99 10.38 -40.53
C ILE A 159 69.49 11.83 -40.58
N GLY A 160 68.75 12.77 -39.98
CA GLY A 160 69.15 14.18 -39.93
C GLY A 160 70.48 14.40 -39.22
N MET A 161 70.69 13.74 -38.07
CA MET A 161 71.96 13.80 -37.32
C MET A 161 73.12 13.21 -38.13
N GLY A 162 72.89 12.13 -38.89
CA GLY A 162 73.89 11.55 -39.80
C GLY A 162 74.31 12.51 -40.91
N MET A 163 73.36 13.25 -41.49
CA MET A 163 73.62 14.22 -42.56
C MET A 163 74.41 15.44 -42.06
N VAL A 164 74.14 15.92 -40.84
CA VAL A 164 74.93 17.00 -40.20
C VAL A 164 76.35 16.55 -39.90
N ARG A 165 76.54 15.33 -39.35
CA ARG A 165 77.90 14.80 -39.12
C ARG A 165 78.68 14.54 -40.41
N ALA A 166 78.01 14.23 -41.51
CA ALA A 166 78.66 14.09 -42.82
C ALA A 166 79.16 15.43 -43.38
N MET A 167 78.54 16.55 -43.01
CA MET A 167 78.99 17.91 -43.36
C MET A 167 80.17 18.37 -42.50
N ASP A 168 80.32 17.84 -41.28
CA ASP A 168 81.36 18.21 -40.30
C ASP A 168 82.62 17.33 -40.36
N VAL A 169 82.85 16.53 -41.40
CA VAL A 169 84.06 15.67 -41.49
C VAL A 169 85.31 16.56 -41.64
N PRO A 170 86.26 16.55 -40.68
CA PRO A 170 87.52 17.29 -40.82
C PRO A 170 88.45 16.58 -41.82
N ALA A 171 89.02 17.35 -42.74
CA ALA A 171 90.04 16.90 -43.67
C ALA A 171 91.24 16.29 -42.93
N VAL A 172 91.61 15.07 -43.31
CA VAL A 172 92.76 14.34 -42.77
C VAL A 172 94.05 15.10 -43.15
N PRO A 173 94.95 15.46 -42.22
CA PRO A 173 96.23 16.03 -42.60
C PRO A 173 97.12 14.94 -43.20
N PHE A 174 97.57 15.18 -44.44
CA PHE A 174 98.57 14.40 -45.15
C PHE A 174 99.86 14.29 -44.33
N ARG A 175 100.29 13.07 -44.03
CA ARG A 175 101.56 12.78 -43.37
C ARG A 175 102.64 12.64 -44.45
N THR A 176 103.41 13.70 -44.71
CA THR A 176 104.62 13.60 -45.55
C THR A 176 105.77 13.03 -44.72
N THR A 177 106.08 11.76 -44.95
CA THR A 177 107.40 11.19 -44.66
C THR A 177 108.42 11.77 -45.64
N ALA A 178 109.44 12.45 -45.13
CA ALA A 178 110.66 12.71 -45.89
C ALA A 178 111.84 12.08 -45.14
N LEU A 179 112.36 11.02 -45.74
CA LEU A 179 113.65 10.39 -45.48
C LEU A 179 114.75 11.16 -46.23
N ASN A 180 115.94 11.17 -45.62
CA ASN A 180 117.25 11.66 -46.08
C ASN A 180 117.55 13.15 -45.91
#